data_AF-A0AAN6BUM8-F1
#
_entry.id   AF-A0AAN6BUM8-F1
#
_cell.length_a   1.000
_cell.length_b   1.000
_cell.length_c   1.000
_cell.angle_alpha   90.00
_cell.angle_beta   90.00
_cell.angle_gamma   90.00
#
_symmetry.space_group_name_H-M   'P 1'
#
loop_
_entity.id
_entity.type
_entity.pdbx_description
1 polymer ?
#
loop_
_entity_poly.entity_id
_entity_poly.type
_entity_poly.pdbx_seq_one_letter_code
_entity_poly.pdbx_strand_id
1 'polypeptide(L)'
;MATRELFVVILNHTNEELNTELQWPTLTHGHFIKGPDLPPPQTILAGESGMLRCKSNHLGGKIEGSITYRIVGFGPRNEVAFTWSLPSVGVNKFSAASAIPNFKVHVLGGHGNQAVVVFVLEPSQKTDGGMEDGGVLAAAAKYPLKCAEEPLTGISHH
;
A
#
# COMPACT_ATOMS: atom_id res chain seq x y z
N MET A 1 1.42 6.17 -30.52
CA MET A 1 0.86 5.33 -29.42
C MET A 1 2.01 4.97 -28.47
N ALA A 2 1.72 4.65 -27.21
CA ALA A 2 2.73 4.31 -26.21
C ALA A 2 2.40 2.97 -25.54
N THR A 3 3.41 2.31 -24.96
CA THR A 3 3.19 1.17 -24.06
C THR A 3 2.68 1.68 -22.72
N ARG A 4 1.85 0.90 -22.05
CA ARG A 4 1.37 1.22 -20.70
C ARG A 4 2.29 0.62 -19.66
N GLU A 5 2.51 1.35 -18.59
CA GLU A 5 3.27 0.90 -17.41
C GLU A 5 2.54 1.34 -16.14
N LEU A 6 2.56 0.47 -15.14
CA LEU A 6 1.95 0.70 -13.85
C LEU A 6 2.95 0.35 -12.75
N PHE A 7 3.14 1.25 -11.79
CA PHE A 7 3.69 0.94 -10.48
C PHE A 7 2.56 0.80 -9.49
N VAL A 8 2.54 -0.30 -8.75
CA VAL A 8 1.59 -0.56 -7.67
C VAL A 8 2.36 -0.54 -6.36
N VAL A 9 1.88 0.28 -5.42
CA VAL A 9 2.42 0.37 -4.06
C VAL A 9 1.30 -0.02 -3.11
N ILE A 10 1.57 -0.96 -2.21
CA ILE A 10 0.67 -1.38 -1.15
C ILE A 10 1.31 -0.96 0.17
N LEU A 11 0.72 0.03 0.85
CA LEU A 11 1.14 0.49 2.15
C LEU A 11 0.32 -0.24 3.22
N ASN A 12 0.99 -1.02 4.05
CA ASN A 12 0.37 -1.69 5.18
C ASN A 12 0.42 -0.78 6.41
N HIS A 13 -0.56 0.12 6.53
CA HIS A 13 -0.69 1.00 7.69
C HIS A 13 -1.50 0.34 8.81
N THR A 14 -1.29 -0.96 9.01
CA THR A 14 -1.87 -1.75 10.09
C THR A 14 -0.76 -2.33 10.97
N ASN A 15 -1.14 -2.91 12.11
CA ASN A 15 -0.23 -3.65 12.99
C ASN A 15 -0.13 -5.13 12.62
N GLU A 16 -0.73 -5.54 11.50
CA GLU A 16 -0.87 -6.93 11.11
C GLU A 16 0.02 -7.25 9.91
N GLU A 17 0.50 -8.48 9.81
CA GLU A 17 1.25 -8.94 8.64
C GLU A 17 0.30 -9.30 7.49
N LEU A 18 0.70 -9.00 6.26
CA LEU A 18 0.02 -9.43 5.05
C LEU A 18 0.82 -10.52 4.35
N ASN A 19 0.18 -11.65 4.06
CA ASN A 19 0.78 -12.74 3.28
C ASN A 19 0.01 -12.98 1.98
N THR A 20 0.71 -13.08 0.84
CA THR A 20 0.05 -13.42 -0.42
C THR A 20 -0.48 -14.85 -0.37
N GLU A 21 -1.53 -15.11 -1.14
CA GLU A 21 -1.86 -16.50 -1.42
C GLU A 21 -0.74 -17.19 -2.23
N LEU A 22 -0.71 -18.53 -2.17
CA LEU A 22 0.19 -19.36 -2.99
C LEU A 22 -0.04 -19.16 -4.50
N GLN A 23 -1.24 -18.70 -4.88
CA GLN A 23 -1.52 -18.22 -6.22
C GLN A 23 -0.97 -16.80 -6.32
N TRP A 24 0.22 -16.69 -6.92
CA TRP A 24 0.88 -15.45 -7.31
C TRP A 24 -0.09 -14.37 -7.81
N PRO A 25 0.26 -13.07 -7.73
CA PRO A 25 -0.57 -12.02 -8.30
C PRO A 25 -0.98 -12.36 -9.73
N THR A 26 -2.26 -12.18 -9.99
CA THR A 26 -2.86 -12.52 -11.27
C THR A 26 -2.79 -11.32 -12.19
N LEU A 27 -2.30 -11.53 -13.40
CA LEU A 27 -2.28 -10.51 -14.44
C LEU A 27 -2.95 -11.09 -15.67
N THR A 28 -4.19 -10.67 -15.92
CA THR A 28 -4.97 -11.10 -17.09
C THR A 28 -4.40 -10.49 -18.38
N HIS A 29 -3.84 -9.28 -18.31
CA HIS A 29 -3.20 -8.62 -19.45
C HIS A 29 -1.93 -7.86 -19.04
N GLY A 30 -0.88 -7.98 -19.85
CA GLY A 30 0.45 -7.44 -19.59
C GLY A 30 1.41 -8.49 -19.02
N HIS A 31 2.50 -8.03 -18.42
CA HIS A 31 3.41 -8.85 -17.62
C HIS A 31 3.97 -8.05 -16.45
N PHE A 32 4.40 -8.76 -15.39
CA PHE A 32 5.21 -8.15 -14.33
C PHE A 32 6.63 -7.91 -14.83
N ILE A 33 7.16 -6.72 -14.55
CA ILE A 33 8.59 -6.45 -14.74
C ILE A 33 9.30 -7.04 -13.52
N LYS A 34 9.96 -8.19 -13.73
CA LYS A 34 10.77 -8.85 -12.71
C LYS A 34 12.15 -8.22 -12.70
N GLY A 35 12.39 -7.30 -11.76
CA GLY A 35 13.74 -6.92 -11.35
C GLY A 35 14.17 -7.74 -10.15
N PRO A 36 15.49 -7.94 -9.89
CA PRO A 36 15.96 -8.57 -8.67
C PRO A 36 15.41 -7.91 -7.39
N ASP A 37 15.12 -6.60 -7.46
CA ASP A 37 14.62 -5.80 -6.33
C ASP A 37 13.09 -5.63 -6.28
N LEU A 38 12.35 -6.17 -7.28
CA LEU A 38 10.91 -5.93 -7.46
C LEU A 38 10.08 -7.21 -7.75
N PRO A 39 10.32 -8.36 -7.10
CA PRO A 39 9.32 -9.43 -7.12
C PRO A 39 8.05 -8.95 -6.40
N PRO A 40 6.85 -9.39 -6.82
CA PRO A 40 5.67 -9.19 -6.01
C PRO A 40 5.92 -9.68 -4.57
N PRO A 41 5.74 -8.83 -3.56
CA PRO A 41 6.15 -9.13 -2.20
C PRO A 41 5.23 -10.20 -1.63
N GLN A 42 5.80 -11.35 -1.27
CA GLN A 42 5.06 -12.46 -0.66
C GLN A 42 4.53 -12.10 0.73
N THR A 43 5.27 -11.25 1.43
CA THR A 43 4.94 -10.76 2.77
C THR A 43 5.13 -9.25 2.81
N ILE A 44 4.22 -8.55 3.50
CA ILE A 44 4.38 -7.14 3.87
C ILE A 44 4.16 -7.06 5.38
N LEU A 45 5.21 -6.72 6.13
CA LEU A 45 5.12 -6.63 7.58
C LEU A 45 4.28 -5.42 8.01
N ALA A 46 3.94 -5.38 9.30
CA ALA A 46 3.25 -4.25 9.91
C ALA A 46 4.02 -2.94 9.67
N GLY A 47 3.33 -1.91 9.17
CA GLY A 47 3.93 -0.61 8.85
C GLY A 47 4.79 -0.56 7.59
N GLU A 48 5.02 -1.68 6.90
CA GLU A 48 5.85 -1.75 5.70
C GLU A 48 5.06 -1.54 4.40
N SER A 49 5.77 -1.57 3.27
CA SER A 49 5.19 -1.45 1.95
C SER A 49 5.65 -2.53 0.98
N GLY A 50 4.73 -2.99 0.16
CA GLY A 50 5.02 -3.83 -0.99
C GLY A 50 4.98 -3.05 -2.30
N MET A 51 5.83 -3.41 -3.27
CA MET A 51 5.85 -2.79 -4.59
C MET A 51 5.89 -3.82 -5.71
N LEU A 52 5.17 -3.54 -6.79
CA LEU A 52 5.27 -4.31 -8.03
C LEU A 52 5.11 -3.40 -9.25
N ARG A 53 5.67 -3.85 -10.38
CA ARG A 53 5.61 -3.10 -11.64
C ARG A 53 5.03 -3.98 -12.75
N CYS A 54 4.09 -3.43 -13.50
CA CYS A 54 3.46 -4.09 -14.64
C CYS A 54 3.69 -3.28 -15.93
N LYS A 55 3.75 -3.98 -17.06
CA LYS A 55 3.85 -3.37 -18.39
C LYS A 55 2.94 -4.09 -19.40
N SER A 56 2.39 -3.33 -20.35
CA SER A 56 1.61 -3.91 -21.45
C SER A 56 2.52 -4.67 -22.43
N ASN A 57 2.01 -5.72 -23.05
CA ASN A 57 2.81 -6.60 -23.92
C ASN A 57 3.24 -5.96 -25.25
N HIS A 58 2.50 -4.95 -25.72
CA HIS A 58 2.79 -4.23 -26.96
C HIS A 58 2.25 -2.80 -26.90
N LEU A 59 2.54 -2.02 -27.94
CA LEU A 59 2.03 -0.68 -28.14
C LEU A 59 0.49 -0.69 -28.17
N GLY A 60 -0.15 0.21 -27.41
CA GLY A 60 -1.61 0.23 -27.31
C GLY A 60 -2.22 -1.00 -26.61
N GLY A 61 -1.42 -1.83 -25.93
CA GLY A 61 -1.93 -2.90 -25.07
C GLY A 61 -2.53 -2.36 -23.75
N LYS A 62 -3.30 -3.19 -23.06
CA LYS A 62 -3.84 -2.90 -21.72
C LYS A 62 -3.05 -3.62 -20.62
N ILE A 63 -3.19 -3.14 -19.39
CA ILE A 63 -2.75 -3.84 -18.17
C ILE A 63 -3.99 -4.14 -17.35
N GLU A 64 -4.11 -5.38 -16.87
CA GLU A 64 -5.23 -5.78 -16.03
C GLU A 64 -4.76 -6.88 -15.07
N GLY A 65 -5.00 -6.69 -13.78
CA GLY A 65 -4.64 -7.68 -12.78
C GLY A 65 -5.08 -7.34 -11.37
N SER A 66 -4.72 -8.23 -10.48
CA SER A 66 -5.02 -8.15 -9.06
C SER A 66 -3.99 -8.89 -8.23
N ILE A 67 -3.92 -8.52 -6.95
CA ILE A 67 -3.19 -9.28 -5.93
C ILE A 67 -4.05 -9.35 -4.68
N THR A 68 -4.06 -10.53 -4.04
CA THR A 68 -4.81 -10.78 -2.81
C THR A 68 -3.84 -11.17 -1.71
N TYR A 69 -3.99 -10.52 -0.57
CA TYR A 69 -3.27 -10.85 0.66
C TYR A 69 -4.25 -11.37 1.71
N ARG A 70 -3.73 -12.16 2.65
CA ARG A 70 -4.39 -12.56 3.88
C ARG A 70 -3.78 -11.78 5.04
N ILE A 71 -4.64 -11.20 5.86
CA ILE A 71 -4.26 -10.55 7.11
C ILE A 71 -4.01 -11.65 8.16
N VAL A 72 -2.76 -11.80 8.59
CA VAL A 72 -2.33 -12.83 9.55
C VAL A 72 -3.04 -12.62 10.89
N GLY A 73 -3.34 -13.71 11.60
CA GLY A 73 -4.00 -13.64 12.91
C GLY A 73 -5.54 -13.55 12.85
N PHE A 74 -6.12 -13.44 11.65
CA PHE A 74 -7.57 -13.44 11.47
C PHE A 74 -8.08 -14.80 10.95
N GLY A 75 -9.39 -15.05 11.17
CA GLY A 75 -10.06 -16.28 10.74
C GLY A 75 -10.09 -16.49 9.21
N PRO A 76 -10.82 -17.51 8.72
CA PRO A 76 -10.71 -17.96 7.32
C PRO A 76 -11.09 -16.91 6.25
N ARG A 77 -11.87 -15.89 6.61
CA ARG A 77 -12.24 -14.76 5.73
C ARG A 77 -11.41 -13.52 6.08
N ASN A 78 -10.12 -13.58 5.78
CA ASN A 78 -9.14 -12.55 6.12
C ASN A 78 -8.48 -11.89 4.91
N GLU A 79 -9.15 -11.94 3.76
CA GLU A 79 -8.58 -11.51 2.50
C GLU A 79 -8.72 -9.99 2.28
N VAL A 80 -7.70 -9.40 1.67
CA VAL A 80 -7.73 -8.06 1.08
C VAL A 80 -7.23 -8.15 -0.36
N ALA A 81 -8.09 -7.74 -1.30
CA ALA A 81 -7.81 -7.77 -2.73
C ALA A 81 -7.58 -6.35 -3.26
N PHE A 82 -6.54 -6.21 -4.09
CA PHE A 82 -6.20 -4.97 -4.79
C PHE A 82 -6.24 -5.21 -6.29
N THR A 83 -6.98 -4.39 -7.03
CA THR A 83 -7.28 -4.61 -8.45
C THR A 83 -7.00 -3.36 -9.27
N TRP A 84 -6.44 -3.55 -10.47
CA TRP A 84 -6.15 -2.47 -11.42
C TRP A 84 -6.50 -2.84 -12.86
N SER A 85 -6.89 -1.83 -13.63
CA SER A 85 -7.16 -1.95 -15.06
C SER A 85 -6.79 -0.65 -15.78
N LEU A 86 -5.81 -0.73 -16.68
CA LEU A 86 -5.38 0.36 -17.56
C LEU A 86 -5.78 -0.03 -19.00
N PRO A 87 -6.98 0.37 -19.46
CA PRO A 87 -7.47 0.00 -20.79
C PRO A 87 -6.64 0.68 -21.87
N SER A 88 -6.60 0.14 -23.09
CA SER A 88 -5.89 0.77 -24.21
C SER A 88 -6.35 2.22 -24.44
N VAL A 89 -7.67 2.42 -24.43
CA VAL A 89 -8.35 3.71 -24.54
C VAL A 89 -9.29 3.88 -23.34
N GLY A 90 -9.28 5.06 -22.73
CA GLY A 90 -10.12 5.39 -21.59
C GLY A 90 -9.34 5.65 -20.29
N VAL A 91 -10.08 5.69 -19.18
CA VAL A 91 -9.57 6.05 -17.85
C VAL A 91 -9.09 4.80 -17.12
N ASN A 92 -7.97 4.93 -16.41
CA ASN A 92 -7.44 3.89 -15.53
C ASN A 92 -8.40 3.65 -14.36
N LYS A 93 -8.63 2.39 -14.00
CA LYS A 93 -9.52 2.00 -12.91
C LYS A 93 -8.74 1.24 -11.85
N PHE A 94 -9.00 1.57 -10.59
CA PHE A 94 -8.38 0.98 -9.43
C PHE A 94 -9.44 0.74 -8.38
N SER A 95 -9.38 -0.41 -7.72
CA SER A 95 -10.30 -0.74 -6.62
C SER A 95 -9.62 -1.68 -5.64
N ALA A 96 -10.17 -1.74 -4.43
CA ALA A 96 -9.75 -2.68 -3.43
C ALA A 96 -10.95 -3.13 -2.60
N ALA A 97 -10.86 -4.32 -2.02
CA ALA A 97 -11.90 -4.88 -1.16
C ALA A 97 -11.25 -5.62 0.00
N SER A 98 -11.77 -5.40 1.21
CA SER A 98 -11.40 -6.15 2.41
C SER A 98 -12.58 -7.04 2.82
N ALA A 99 -12.30 -8.32 3.08
CA ALA A 99 -13.27 -9.25 3.65
C ALA A 99 -13.55 -8.97 5.14
N ILE A 100 -12.65 -8.23 5.80
CA ILE A 100 -12.77 -7.87 7.22
C ILE A 100 -13.25 -6.42 7.32
N PRO A 101 -14.40 -6.14 7.96
CA PRO A 101 -14.98 -4.80 8.02
C PRO A 101 -14.15 -3.82 8.88
N ASN A 102 -13.29 -4.34 9.74
CA ASN A 102 -12.37 -3.55 10.57
C ASN A 102 -11.16 -3.01 9.79
N PHE A 103 -11.06 -3.28 8.49
CA PHE A 103 -10.00 -2.72 7.65
C PHE A 103 -10.62 -2.04 6.43
N LYS A 104 -10.02 -0.91 6.06
CA LYS A 104 -10.40 -0.13 4.90
C LYS A 104 -9.19 0.07 4.01
N VAL A 105 -9.42 0.15 2.71
CA VAL A 105 -8.37 0.47 1.74
C VAL A 105 -8.68 1.80 1.09
N HIS A 106 -7.72 2.73 1.19
CA HIS A 106 -7.72 3.96 0.41
C HIS A 106 -7.00 3.74 -0.91
N VAL A 107 -7.59 4.22 -2.01
CA VAL A 107 -7.06 4.04 -3.37
C VAL A 107 -6.68 5.39 -3.94
N LEU A 108 -5.39 5.59 -4.21
CA LEU A 108 -4.82 6.80 -4.83
C LEU A 108 -4.25 6.42 -6.20
N GLY A 109 -5.05 6.63 -7.25
CA GLY A 109 -4.73 6.20 -8.61
C GLY A 109 -4.32 7.34 -9.54
N GLY A 110 -3.19 7.19 -10.21
CA GLY A 110 -2.72 8.09 -11.27
C GLY A 110 -3.38 7.87 -12.63
N HIS A 111 -3.23 8.85 -13.51
CA HIS A 111 -3.76 8.83 -14.88
C HIS A 111 -2.64 8.68 -15.92
N GLY A 112 -3.01 8.51 -17.20
CA GLY A 112 -2.06 8.42 -18.31
C GLY A 112 -1.54 7.01 -18.59
N ASN A 113 -0.51 6.93 -19.45
CA ASN A 113 0.07 5.68 -19.93
C ASN A 113 1.12 5.10 -18.97
N GLN A 114 1.81 5.96 -18.23
CA GLN A 114 2.67 5.57 -17.10
C GLN A 114 2.00 6.08 -15.84
N ALA A 115 1.51 5.17 -15.01
CA ALA A 115 0.73 5.52 -13.83
C ALA A 115 1.32 4.87 -12.57
N VAL A 116 0.98 5.45 -11.43
CA VAL A 116 1.22 4.89 -10.11
C VAL A 116 -0.14 4.72 -9.44
N VAL A 117 -0.35 3.59 -8.76
CA VAL A 117 -1.45 3.44 -7.81
C VAL A 117 -0.88 3.12 -6.44
N VAL A 118 -1.39 3.81 -5.42
CA VAL A 118 -1.08 3.54 -4.02
C VAL A 118 -2.35 3.04 -3.34
N PHE A 119 -2.28 1.84 -2.79
CA PHE A 119 -3.28 1.27 -1.92
C PHE A 119 -2.81 1.41 -0.48
N VAL A 120 -3.59 2.08 0.37
CA VAL A 120 -3.28 2.22 1.80
C VAL A 120 -4.27 1.39 2.59
N LEU A 121 -3.81 0.28 3.17
CA LEU A 121 -4.60 -0.53 4.08
C LEU A 121 -4.49 0.06 5.48
N GLU A 122 -5.62 0.40 6.09
CA GLU A 122 -5.68 0.96 7.43
C GLU A 122 -6.80 0.31 8.26
N PRO A 123 -6.70 0.32 9.61
CA PRO A 123 -7.82 -0.01 10.46
C PRO A 123 -8.99 0.93 10.20
N SER A 124 -10.18 0.37 10.02
CA SER A 124 -11.43 1.12 10.02
C SER A 124 -11.63 1.65 11.44
N GLN A 125 -11.67 2.97 11.61
CA GLN A 125 -12.02 3.56 12.89
C GLN A 125 -13.42 3.05 13.28
N LYS A 126 -13.49 2.28 14.36
CA LYS A 126 -14.76 2.16 15.07
C LYS A 126 -15.07 3.56 15.61
N THR A 127 -16.18 4.15 15.19
CA THR A 127 -16.97 4.96 16.12
C THR A 127 -17.47 4.01 17.20
N ASP A 128 -16.60 3.65 18.14
CA ASP A 128 -17.03 3.19 19.45
C ASP A 128 -17.50 4.44 20.19
N GLY A 129 -18.69 4.32 20.76
CA GLY A 129 -19.50 5.41 21.30
C GLY A 129 -18.81 6.21 22.40
N GLY A 130 -19.49 7.30 22.76
CA GLY A 130 -19.05 8.28 23.76
C GLY A 130 -18.34 7.66 24.95
N MET A 131 -17.09 8.07 25.14
CA MET A 131 -16.38 7.85 26.38
C MET A 131 -16.88 8.90 27.38
N GLU A 132 -17.72 8.45 28.31
CA GLU A 132 -17.84 9.10 29.61
C GLU A 132 -16.45 9.13 30.25
N ASP A 133 -16.19 10.28 30.86
CA ASP A 133 -14.99 10.65 31.61
C ASP A 133 -14.62 9.57 32.65
N GLY A 134 -13.39 9.02 32.57
CA GLY A 134 -12.94 8.10 33.61
C GLY A 134 -11.80 7.14 33.26
N GLY A 135 -10.56 7.65 33.24
CA GLY A 135 -9.42 6.88 33.79
C GLY A 135 -8.46 6.20 32.80
N VAL A 136 -7.21 6.65 32.90
CA VAL A 136 -5.94 6.06 32.41
C VAL A 136 -5.54 6.42 30.98
N LEU A 137 -5.01 7.64 30.85
CA LEU A 137 -4.10 8.04 29.77
C LEU A 137 -2.70 7.49 30.04
N ALA A 138 -2.21 6.57 29.20
CA ALA A 138 -0.78 6.27 29.03
C ALA A 138 -0.59 5.56 27.67
N ALA A 139 0.26 5.96 26.73
CA ALA A 139 1.13 7.12 26.61
C ALA A 139 1.29 7.37 25.09
N ALA A 140 0.79 8.50 24.59
CA ALA A 140 1.22 8.98 23.29
C ALA A 140 2.59 9.64 23.49
N ALA A 141 3.64 9.07 22.91
CA ALA A 141 4.95 9.72 22.83
C ALA A 141 4.82 10.96 21.94
N LYS A 142 4.43 12.09 22.54
CA LYS A 142 4.65 13.43 22.02
C LYS A 142 6.14 13.72 22.12
N TYR A 143 6.91 13.34 21.12
CA TYR A 143 8.17 14.02 20.85
C TYR A 143 7.90 15.05 19.75
N PRO A 144 7.98 16.37 20.05
CA PRO A 144 8.18 17.32 18.98
C PRO A 144 9.58 17.03 18.39
N LEU A 145 9.64 16.72 17.10
CA LEU A 145 10.89 16.72 16.33
C LEU A 145 11.48 18.13 16.43
N LYS A 146 12.42 18.32 17.35
CA LYS A 146 13.32 19.48 17.32
C LYS A 146 14.34 19.20 16.23
N CYS A 147 14.25 19.93 15.12
CA CYS A 147 15.36 20.09 14.19
C CYS A 147 16.58 20.54 15.01
N ALA A 148 17.72 19.86 14.87
CA ALA A 148 18.95 20.26 15.50
C ALA A 148 19.46 21.55 14.82
N GLU A 149 19.37 22.68 15.52
CA GLU A 149 20.19 23.85 15.23
C GLU A 149 21.54 23.66 15.94
N GLU A 150 22.63 23.63 15.18
CA GLU A 150 23.99 23.64 15.72
C GLU A 150 24.27 24.96 16.46
N PRO A 151 24.93 24.94 17.63
CA PRO A 151 25.47 26.15 18.20
C PRO A 151 26.86 26.42 17.61
N LEU A 152 26.94 27.42 16.75
CA LEU A 152 28.15 28.24 16.63
C LEU A 152 28.36 28.95 17.98
N THR A 153 29.41 28.60 18.73
CA THR A 153 30.42 29.53 19.28
C THR A 153 31.36 28.86 20.29
N GLY A 154 32.67 28.94 20.00
CA GLY A 154 33.69 29.41 20.93
C GLY A 154 34.14 28.50 22.08
N ILE A 155 35.36 27.95 21.93
CA ILE A 155 36.22 27.66 23.09
C ILE A 155 37.59 28.31 22.83
N SER A 156 37.96 29.25 23.69
CA SER A 156 39.28 29.86 23.75
C SER A 156 40.12 29.25 24.88
N HIS A 157 41.43 29.14 24.61
CA HIS A 157 42.57 29.07 25.52
C HIS A 157 42.77 27.83 26.41
N HIS A 158 43.85 27.11 26.11
CA HIS A 158 44.95 26.96 27.07
C HIS A 158 46.30 27.10 26.37
#